data_AF-A0A9P1F1R9-F1
#
_entry.id   AF-A0A9P1F1R9-F1
#
_cell.length_a   1.000
_cell.length_b   1.000
_cell.length_c   1.000
_cell.angle_alpha   90.00
_cell.angle_beta   90.00
_cell.angle_gamma   90.00
#
_symmetry.space_group_name_H-M   'P 1'
#
loop_
_entity.id
_entity.type
_entity.pdbx_description
1 polymer ?
#
loop_
_entity_poly.entity_id
_entity_poly.type
_entity_poly.pdbx_seq_one_letter_code
_entity_poly.pdbx_strand_id
1 'polypeptide(L)'
;MEPIGEDDFNAYDSFRLQVLRYRQEQEGAAFEGEGEVPRHKRHQTESKHHFLVLSKQHIAKPTDLTAADIPLLEEMERTGRELLREKLKKEGEADTVEDMLRIGFHFTPLLSVHHLHMHVIYPISDMGLISRKITFRPGKVFKSTRELVDQLKEAAGVPDPLEGNPAKDDCHDGIPAHAIA
;
A
#
# COMPACT_ATOMS: atom_id res chain seq x y z
N MET A 1 -24.28 2.83 -23.38
CA MET A 1 -22.83 2.63 -23.38
C MET A 1 -22.22 4.02 -23.45
N GLU A 2 -22.14 4.66 -22.29
CA GLU A 2 -21.52 5.98 -22.14
C GLU A 2 -20.01 5.77 -22.08
N PRO A 3 -19.19 6.61 -22.75
CA PRO A 3 -17.74 6.54 -22.59
C PRO A 3 -17.38 6.90 -21.14
N ILE A 4 -16.63 6.00 -20.50
CA ILE A 4 -16.07 6.15 -19.16
C ILE A 4 -15.04 7.29 -19.22
N GLY A 5 -15.21 8.31 -18.37
CA GLY A 5 -14.33 9.47 -18.33
C GLY A 5 -12.86 9.10 -18.06
N GLU A 6 -11.95 9.78 -18.74
CA GLU A 6 -10.49 9.55 -18.72
C GLU A 6 -9.84 9.81 -17.34
N ASP A 7 -10.60 10.34 -16.38
CA ASP A 7 -10.11 10.79 -15.06
C ASP A 7 -9.77 9.65 -14.07
N ASP A 8 -10.12 8.40 -14.37
CA ASP A 8 -9.95 7.27 -13.44
C ASP A 8 -8.62 6.51 -13.59
N PHE A 9 -7.83 6.77 -14.65
CA PHE A 9 -6.74 5.86 -15.05
C PHE A 9 -5.31 6.38 -14.84
N ASN A 10 -5.11 7.64 -14.48
CA ASN A 10 -3.75 8.20 -14.39
C ASN A 10 -3.67 9.33 -13.35
N ALA A 11 -3.61 8.97 -12.06
CA ALA A 11 -3.55 9.96 -10.98
C ALA A 11 -2.16 10.62 -10.85
N TYR A 12 -1.11 9.93 -11.33
CA TYR A 12 0.24 10.48 -11.43
C TYR A 12 1.02 9.75 -12.52
N ASP A 13 1.48 10.51 -13.50
CA ASP A 13 2.25 10.03 -14.64
C ASP A 13 3.55 10.83 -14.77
N SER A 14 4.67 10.24 -14.37
CA SER A 14 6.00 10.85 -14.54
C SER A 14 6.83 10.01 -15.50
N PHE A 15 7.99 10.51 -15.91
CA PHE A 15 8.90 9.73 -16.77
C PHE A 15 9.30 8.38 -16.15
N ARG A 16 9.24 8.25 -14.81
CA ARG A 16 9.73 7.08 -14.08
C ARG A 16 8.65 6.22 -13.45
N LEU A 17 7.48 6.77 -13.13
CA LEU A 17 6.43 6.08 -12.38
C LEU A 17 5.06 6.24 -13.04
N GLN A 18 4.21 5.23 -12.84
CA GLN A 18 2.79 5.26 -13.14
C GLN A 18 2.01 4.83 -11.89
N VAL A 19 0.92 5.52 -11.56
CA VAL A 19 0.07 5.12 -10.43
C VAL A 19 -1.32 4.70 -10.92
N LEU A 20 -1.71 3.48 -10.56
CA LEU A 20 -3.01 2.90 -10.86
C LEU A 20 -3.83 2.77 -9.58
N ARG A 21 -5.11 3.15 -9.65
CA ARG A 21 -6.07 2.77 -8.62
C ARG A 21 -6.53 1.34 -8.88
N TYR A 22 -6.47 0.49 -7.86
CA TYR A 22 -7.03 -0.86 -7.99
C TYR A 22 -8.56 -0.77 -8.03
N ARG A 23 -9.17 -1.06 -9.17
CA ARG A 23 -10.62 -1.08 -9.36
C ARG A 23 -11.12 -2.50 -9.12
N GLN A 24 -12.00 -2.70 -8.15
CA GLN A 24 -12.84 -3.90 -8.14
C GLN A 24 -14.01 -3.71 -9.10
N GLU A 25 -14.26 -4.71 -9.94
CA GLU A 25 -15.51 -4.85 -10.65
C GLU A 25 -16.65 -4.93 -9.62
N GLN A 26 -17.58 -3.98 -9.71
CA GLN A 26 -18.79 -3.98 -8.91
C GLN A 26 -19.76 -5.01 -9.50
N GLU A 27 -19.63 -6.29 -9.14
CA GLU A 27 -20.74 -7.21 -9.36
C GLU A 27 -21.79 -7.00 -8.27
N GLY A 28 -22.89 -6.37 -8.67
CA GLY A 28 -24.06 -6.15 -7.84
C GLY A 28 -24.96 -5.08 -8.40
N ALA A 29 -25.60 -5.37 -9.55
CA ALA A 29 -26.76 -4.61 -10.00
C ALA A 29 -27.78 -4.55 -8.85
N ALA A 30 -28.00 -3.36 -8.31
CA ALA A 30 -29.03 -3.12 -7.31
C ALA A 30 -30.39 -3.24 -8.00
N PHE A 31 -31.19 -4.23 -7.59
CA PHE A 31 -32.63 -4.15 -7.78
C PHE A 31 -33.16 -3.17 -6.72
N GLU A 32 -33.81 -2.11 -7.17
CA GLU A 32 -34.50 -1.14 -6.31
C GLU A 32 -35.74 -1.80 -5.69
N GLY A 33 -35.81 -1.77 -4.36
CA GLY A 33 -36.98 -2.14 -3.58
C GLY A 33 -36.89 -1.44 -2.23
N GLU A 34 -37.87 -0.59 -1.96
CA GLU A 34 -37.93 0.26 -0.76
C GLU A 34 -37.98 -0.58 0.52
N GLY A 35 -37.03 -0.29 1.41
CA GLY A 35 -36.88 -0.92 2.71
C GLY A 35 -35.41 -0.86 3.11
N GLU A 36 -35.09 -0.18 4.20
CA GLU A 36 -33.72 -0.14 4.75
C GLU A 36 -33.25 -1.56 5.07
N VAL A 37 -32.54 -2.18 4.13
CA VAL A 37 -31.83 -3.44 4.37
C VAL A 37 -30.53 -3.08 5.09
N PRO A 38 -30.19 -3.73 6.22
CA PRO A 38 -28.91 -3.55 6.87
C PRO A 38 -27.81 -3.79 5.84
N ARG A 39 -26.90 -2.82 5.65
CA ARG A 39 -25.74 -2.97 4.78
C ARG A 39 -24.93 -4.16 5.28
N HIS A 40 -25.22 -5.35 4.75
CA HIS A 40 -24.45 -6.55 5.00
C HIS A 40 -23.02 -6.19 4.63
N LYS A 41 -22.10 -6.31 5.60
CA LYS A 41 -20.68 -5.98 5.42
C LYS A 41 -20.20 -6.75 4.18
N ARG A 42 -20.09 -6.04 3.05
CA ARG A 42 -19.51 -6.59 1.83
C ARG A 42 -18.12 -7.06 2.23
N HIS A 43 -17.75 -8.26 1.83
CA HIS A 43 -16.39 -8.76 1.98
C HIS A 43 -15.49 -7.88 1.10
N GLN A 44 -15.04 -6.74 1.63
CA GLN A 44 -14.06 -5.90 0.97
C GLN A 44 -12.72 -6.63 1.11
N THR A 45 -12.28 -7.24 0.01
CA THR A 45 -11.00 -7.96 -0.03
C THR A 45 -9.83 -6.98 0.11
N GLU A 46 -10.05 -5.73 -0.30
CA GLU A 46 -9.10 -4.63 -0.30
C GLU A 46 -9.65 -3.44 0.49
N SER A 47 -8.75 -2.60 1.01
CA SER A 47 -9.10 -1.39 1.75
C SER A 47 -9.77 -0.34 0.86
N LYS A 48 -10.45 0.64 1.47
CA LYS A 48 -11.08 1.79 0.79
C LYS A 48 -10.13 2.51 -0.18
N HIS A 49 -8.88 2.73 0.23
CA HIS A 49 -7.83 3.25 -0.64
C HIS A 49 -6.79 2.17 -0.87
N HIS A 50 -6.67 1.74 -2.13
CA HIS A 50 -5.66 0.80 -2.59
C HIS A 50 -5.11 1.26 -3.94
N PHE A 51 -3.87 1.76 -3.90
CA PHE A 51 -3.14 2.19 -5.08
C PHE A 51 -1.96 1.26 -5.34
N LEU A 52 -1.62 1.14 -6.62
CA LEU A 52 -0.40 0.51 -7.10
C LEU A 52 0.49 1.59 -7.70
N VAL A 53 1.69 1.77 -7.17
CA VAL A 53 2.73 2.60 -7.78
C VAL A 53 3.64 1.68 -8.57
N LEU A 54 3.72 1.85 -9.88
CA LEU A 54 4.47 1.00 -10.81
C LEU A 54 5.73 1.72 -11.28
N SER A 55 6.86 1.01 -11.34
CA SER A 55 8.07 1.53 -11.98
C SER A 55 7.94 1.44 -13.50
N LYS A 56 8.22 2.49 -14.26
CA LYS A 56 8.24 2.38 -15.73
C LYS A 56 9.45 1.60 -16.26
N GLN A 57 10.54 1.59 -15.49
CA GLN A 57 11.64 0.66 -15.73
C GLN A 57 11.15 -0.75 -15.44
N HIS A 58 11.37 -1.67 -16.39
CA HIS A 58 10.98 -3.06 -16.20
C HIS A 58 11.89 -3.72 -15.16
N ILE A 59 11.32 -3.96 -13.98
CA ILE A 59 11.89 -4.79 -12.92
C ILE A 59 10.86 -5.89 -12.66
N ALA A 60 11.22 -7.16 -12.82
CA ALA A 60 10.22 -8.22 -12.86
C ALA A 60 9.62 -8.54 -11.48
N LYS A 61 10.44 -8.44 -10.43
CA LYS A 61 10.05 -8.76 -9.06
C LYS A 61 10.94 -8.02 -8.05
N PRO A 62 10.46 -7.82 -6.81
CA PRO A 62 11.24 -7.17 -5.77
C PRO A 62 12.60 -7.83 -5.46
N THR A 63 12.75 -9.13 -5.74
CA THR A 63 14.03 -9.83 -5.53
C THR A 63 15.10 -9.51 -6.58
N ASP A 64 14.75 -8.79 -7.65
CA ASP A 64 15.72 -8.31 -8.65
C ASP A 64 16.28 -6.91 -8.31
N LEU A 65 15.79 -6.28 -7.22
CA LEU A 65 16.25 -4.97 -6.77
C LEU A 65 17.65 -5.04 -6.16
N THR A 66 18.41 -3.96 -6.35
CA THR A 66 19.74 -3.76 -5.77
C THR A 66 19.79 -2.46 -4.98
N ALA A 67 20.89 -2.20 -4.27
CA ALA A 67 21.07 -0.92 -3.57
C ALA A 67 21.05 0.30 -4.52
N ALA A 68 21.35 0.13 -5.81
CA ALA A 68 21.23 1.20 -6.80
C ALA A 68 19.77 1.62 -7.05
N ASP A 69 18.81 0.77 -6.72
CA ASP A 69 17.38 1.00 -6.92
C ASP A 69 16.70 1.65 -5.69
N ILE A 70 17.43 1.87 -4.59
CA ILE A 70 16.87 2.52 -3.38
C ILE A 70 16.21 3.89 -3.71
N PRO A 71 16.80 4.78 -4.52
CA PRO A 71 16.16 6.04 -4.87
C PRO A 71 14.83 5.86 -5.61
N LEU A 72 14.67 4.78 -6.38
CA LEU A 72 13.40 4.44 -7.03
C LEU A 72 12.36 4.04 -5.97
N LEU A 73 12.72 3.21 -5.00
CA LEU A 73 11.80 2.79 -3.93
C LEU A 73 11.33 3.97 -3.07
N GLU A 74 12.24 4.89 -2.73
CA GLU A 74 11.93 6.11 -2.00
C GLU A 74 11.01 7.05 -2.82
N GLU A 75 11.24 7.15 -4.14
CA GLU A 75 10.37 7.90 -5.05
C GLU A 75 8.97 7.27 -5.12
N MET A 76 8.88 5.95 -5.25
CA MET A 76 7.60 5.22 -5.28
C MET A 76 6.79 5.43 -4.00
N GLU A 77 7.43 5.32 -2.83
CA GLU A 77 6.76 5.54 -1.54
C GLU A 77 6.29 6.98 -1.39
N ARG A 78 7.14 7.95 -1.73
CA ARG A 78 6.78 9.38 -1.66
C ARG A 78 5.57 9.67 -2.55
N THR A 79 5.61 9.26 -3.81
CA THR A 79 4.49 9.44 -4.76
C THR A 79 3.22 8.77 -4.26
N GLY A 80 3.32 7.56 -3.72
CA GLY A 80 2.19 6.84 -3.13
C GLY A 80 1.53 7.58 -1.96
N ARG A 81 2.36 8.11 -1.04
CA ARG A 81 1.91 8.89 0.12
C ARG A 81 1.28 10.22 -0.29
N GLU A 82 1.89 10.93 -1.24
CA GLU A 82 1.37 12.19 -1.76
C GLU A 82 -0.01 12.02 -2.39
N LEU A 83 -0.17 11.00 -3.25
CA LEU A 83 -1.46 10.69 -3.87
C LEU A 83 -2.53 10.36 -2.81
N LEU A 84 -2.20 9.53 -1.83
CA LEU A 84 -3.12 9.17 -0.76
C LEU A 84 -3.57 10.41 0.01
N ARG A 85 -2.64 11.30 0.40
CA ARG A 85 -2.95 12.54 1.10
C ARG A 85 -3.83 13.48 0.29
N GLU A 86 -3.54 13.64 -1.00
CA GLU A 86 -4.38 14.43 -1.89
C GLU A 86 -5.81 13.86 -1.95
N LYS A 87 -5.93 12.53 -2.06
CA LYS A 87 -7.22 11.85 -2.10
C LYS A 87 -8.02 12.04 -0.82
N LEU A 88 -7.40 11.85 0.35
CA LEU A 88 -8.03 12.06 1.66
C LEU A 88 -8.48 13.52 1.81
N LYS A 89 -7.62 14.48 1.46
CA LYS A 89 -7.96 15.91 1.50
C LYS A 89 -9.16 16.25 0.61
N LYS A 90 -9.22 15.68 -0.61
CA LYS A 90 -10.35 15.89 -1.54
C LYS A 90 -11.65 15.31 -1.00
N GLU A 91 -11.59 14.23 -0.22
CA GLU A 91 -12.74 13.60 0.43
C GLU A 91 -13.10 14.25 1.78
N GLY A 92 -12.34 15.26 2.23
CA GLY A 92 -12.56 15.94 3.50
C GLY A 92 -12.14 15.11 4.72
N GLU A 93 -11.25 14.12 4.53
CA GLU A 93 -10.75 13.23 5.56
C GLU A 93 -9.49 13.77 6.23
N ALA A 94 -9.26 13.34 7.47
CA ALA A 94 -8.04 13.62 8.20
C ALA A 94 -6.82 12.99 7.50
N ASP A 95 -5.62 13.47 7.85
CA ASP A 95 -4.37 12.92 7.33
C ASP A 95 -4.17 11.45 7.78
N THR A 96 -3.21 10.77 7.15
CA THR A 96 -2.93 9.35 7.39
C THR A 96 -2.47 9.07 8.81
N VAL A 97 -3.00 8.01 9.41
CA VAL A 97 -2.44 7.38 10.61
C VAL A 97 -1.50 6.24 10.19
N GLU A 98 -0.21 6.33 10.54
CA GLU A 98 0.81 5.36 10.09
C GLU A 98 0.49 3.90 10.45
N ASP A 99 -0.07 3.65 11.63
CA ASP A 99 -0.47 2.28 12.04
C ASP A 99 -1.54 1.67 11.13
N MET A 100 -2.36 2.53 10.51
CA MET A 100 -3.42 2.16 9.58
C MET A 100 -2.96 2.12 8.12
N LEU A 101 -1.72 2.48 7.85
CA LEU A 101 -1.13 2.53 6.51
C LEU A 101 -0.29 1.29 6.24
N ARG A 102 -0.43 0.72 5.04
CA ARG A 102 0.49 -0.32 4.55
C ARG A 102 1.05 0.11 3.22
N ILE A 103 2.39 0.22 3.18
CA ILE A 103 3.15 0.52 1.97
C ILE A 103 4.24 -0.53 1.82
N GLY A 104 4.28 -1.20 0.67
CA GLY A 104 5.25 -2.26 0.45
C GLY A 104 4.95 -3.16 -0.75
N PHE A 105 5.57 -4.33 -0.76
CA PHE A 105 5.64 -5.23 -1.90
C PHE A 105 5.32 -6.67 -1.52
N HIS A 106 4.64 -7.40 -2.40
CA HIS A 106 4.47 -8.84 -2.24
C HIS A 106 5.72 -9.62 -2.65
N PHE A 107 6.05 -10.63 -1.84
CA PHE A 107 7.09 -11.61 -2.06
C PHE A 107 6.41 -12.98 -2.04
N THR A 108 5.95 -13.45 -3.20
CA THR A 108 5.25 -14.74 -3.34
C THR A 108 5.84 -15.57 -4.48
N PRO A 109 5.73 -16.91 -4.41
CA PRO A 109 6.16 -17.81 -5.48
C PRO A 109 5.20 -17.84 -6.69
N LEU A 110 4.12 -17.07 -6.65
CA LEU A 110 3.12 -16.98 -7.72
C LEU A 110 2.98 -15.50 -8.11
N LEU A 111 3.97 -15.00 -8.84
CA LEU A 111 3.90 -13.67 -9.45
C LEU A 111 2.74 -13.66 -10.44
N SER A 112 1.62 -13.03 -10.08
CA SER A 112 0.53 -12.77 -11.03
C SER A 112 0.89 -11.66 -12.03
N VAL A 113 1.88 -10.82 -11.69
CA VAL A 113 2.38 -9.72 -12.52
C VAL A 113 3.90 -9.66 -12.42
N HIS A 114 4.59 -9.79 -13.56
CA HIS A 114 6.06 -9.69 -13.67
C HIS A 114 6.52 -8.25 -13.86
N HIS A 115 6.06 -7.36 -12.98
CA HIS A 115 6.37 -5.95 -13.01
C HIS A 115 6.31 -5.37 -11.60
N LEU A 116 7.37 -4.68 -11.19
CA LEU A 116 7.48 -4.10 -9.86
C LEU A 116 6.34 -3.10 -9.62
N HIS A 117 5.57 -3.37 -8.58
CA HIS A 117 4.48 -2.52 -8.11
C HIS A 117 4.48 -2.46 -6.59
N MET A 118 4.38 -1.25 -6.06
CA MET A 118 4.23 -0.98 -4.62
C MET A 118 2.75 -0.81 -4.30
N HIS A 119 2.29 -1.51 -3.27
CA HIS A 119 0.97 -1.34 -2.70
C HIS A 119 0.97 -0.13 -1.76
N VAL A 120 -0.04 0.72 -1.86
CA VAL A 120 -0.36 1.78 -0.90
C VAL A 120 -1.80 1.57 -0.45
N ILE A 121 -1.99 1.14 0.80
CA ILE A 121 -3.26 0.65 1.31
C ILE A 121 -3.63 1.41 2.59
N TYR A 122 -4.82 2.01 2.61
CA TYR A 122 -5.31 2.79 3.74
C TYR A 122 -6.85 2.91 3.77
N PRO A 123 -7.50 2.86 4.95
CA PRO A 123 -6.98 2.35 6.21
C PRO A 123 -7.07 0.81 6.26
N ILE A 124 -6.12 0.15 6.92
CA ILE A 124 -6.15 -1.32 7.04
C ILE A 124 -7.35 -1.87 7.82
N SER A 125 -8.06 -1.02 8.57
CA SER A 125 -9.29 -1.38 9.27
C SER A 125 -10.39 -1.85 8.32
N ASP A 126 -10.34 -1.39 7.07
CA ASP A 126 -11.38 -1.65 6.06
C ASP A 126 -11.13 -2.96 5.32
N MET A 127 -9.92 -3.53 5.44
CA MET A 127 -9.60 -4.82 4.84
C MET A 127 -10.29 -5.98 5.56
N GLY A 128 -10.72 -6.98 4.78
CA GLY A 128 -11.10 -8.29 5.30
C GLY A 128 -9.98 -8.95 6.13
N LEU A 129 -10.37 -9.77 7.11
CA LEU A 129 -9.45 -10.36 8.10
C LEU A 129 -8.30 -11.16 7.47
N ILE A 130 -8.59 -11.91 6.40
CA ILE A 130 -7.60 -12.73 5.69
C ILE A 130 -6.56 -11.83 5.01
N SER A 131 -7.03 -10.83 4.25
CA SER A 131 -6.19 -9.86 3.55
C SER A 131 -5.25 -9.13 4.53
N ARG A 132 -5.81 -8.63 5.63
CA ARG A 132 -5.04 -7.93 6.67
C ARG A 132 -4.02 -8.81 7.40
N LYS A 133 -4.35 -10.07 7.71
CA LYS A 133 -3.51 -10.95 8.55
C LYS A 133 -2.54 -11.84 7.76
N ILE A 134 -2.80 -12.09 6.48
CA ILE A 134 -2.03 -13.03 5.66
C ILE A 134 -1.36 -12.30 4.51
N THR A 135 -2.14 -11.62 3.66
CA THR A 135 -1.66 -11.04 2.40
C THR A 135 -0.78 -9.81 2.66
N PHE A 136 -1.26 -8.84 3.44
CA PHE A 136 -0.59 -7.55 3.66
C PHE A 136 0.07 -7.42 5.04
N ARG A 137 0.22 -8.54 5.75
CA ARG A 137 0.92 -8.54 7.04
C ARG A 137 2.43 -8.52 6.77
N PRO A 138 3.18 -7.53 7.32
CA PRO A 138 4.62 -7.51 7.22
C PRO A 138 5.25 -8.85 7.64
N GLY A 139 6.16 -9.37 6.82
CA GLY A 139 6.79 -10.66 7.00
C GLY A 139 7.28 -11.28 5.69
N LYS A 140 7.13 -12.60 5.54
CA LYS A 140 7.66 -13.35 4.39
C LYS A 140 6.93 -13.06 3.07
N VAL A 141 5.63 -12.79 3.14
CA VAL A 141 4.72 -12.64 1.99
C VAL A 141 4.60 -11.18 1.55
N PHE A 142 4.78 -10.24 2.48
CA PHE A 142 4.72 -8.82 2.22
C PHE A 142 5.82 -8.14 3.02
N LYS A 143 6.67 -7.36 2.33
CA LYS A 143 7.70 -6.54 2.97
C LYS A 143 7.32 -5.08 2.82
N SER A 144 7.40 -4.34 3.91
CA SER A 144 7.27 -2.89 3.82
C SER A 144 8.41 -2.28 3.01
N THR A 145 8.20 -1.08 2.46
CA THR A 145 9.27 -0.35 1.75
C THR A 145 10.50 -0.17 2.63
N ARG A 146 10.30 0.19 3.91
CA ARG A 146 11.37 0.32 4.90
C ARG A 146 12.17 -0.97 5.06
N GLU A 147 11.50 -2.09 5.34
CA GLU A 147 12.18 -3.40 5.50
C GLU A 147 12.96 -3.82 4.25
N LEU A 148 12.45 -3.48 3.05
CA LEU A 148 13.13 -3.79 1.80
C LEU A 148 14.36 -2.90 1.58
N VAL A 149 14.25 -1.59 1.81
CA VAL A 149 15.37 -0.65 1.73
C VAL A 149 16.48 -1.03 2.71
N ASP A 150 16.12 -1.38 3.93
CA ASP A 150 17.09 -1.79 4.96
C ASP A 150 17.86 -3.06 4.53
N GLN A 151 17.16 -4.06 3.97
CA GLN A 151 17.79 -5.27 3.43
C GLN A 151 18.73 -4.98 2.25
N LEU A 152 18.36 -4.06 1.36
CA LEU A 152 19.21 -3.68 0.22
C LEU A 152 20.48 -2.95 0.68
N LYS A 153 20.37 -2.09 1.71
CA LYS A 153 21.52 -1.40 2.33
C LYS A 153 22.45 -2.40 3.00
N GLU A 154 21.91 -3.31 3.80
CA GLU A 154 22.67 -4.37 4.46
C GLU A 154 23.41 -5.26 3.44
N ALA A 155 22.72 -5.69 2.37
CA ALA A 155 23.32 -6.50 1.31
C ALA A 155 24.45 -5.78 0.55
N ALA A 156 24.42 -4.44 0.50
CA ALA A 156 25.47 -3.62 -0.10
C ALA A 156 26.60 -3.25 0.89
N GLY A 157 26.54 -3.72 2.14
CA GLY A 157 27.52 -3.36 3.17
C GLY A 157 27.46 -1.89 3.58
N VAL A 158 26.32 -1.23 3.35
CA VAL A 158 26.10 0.14 3.83
C VAL A 158 25.83 0.06 5.34
N PRO A 159 26.67 0.70 6.19
CA PRO A 159 26.47 0.65 7.63
C PRO A 159 25.14 1.30 8.02
N ASP A 160 24.48 0.72 9.02
CA ASP A 160 23.22 1.26 9.52
C ASP A 160 23.49 2.61 10.20
N PRO A 161 22.89 3.72 9.73
CA PRO A 161 23.10 5.03 10.33
C PRO A 161 22.61 5.13 11.79
N LEU A 162 21.80 4.17 12.24
CA LEU A 162 21.32 4.05 13.63
C LEU A 162 22.07 2.96 14.42
N GLU A 163 23.16 2.42 13.89
CA GLU A 163 23.98 1.44 14.61
C GLU A 163 24.47 2.02 15.95
N GLY A 164 24.16 1.33 17.05
CA GLY A 164 24.47 1.80 18.40
C GLY A 164 23.48 2.80 18.99
N ASN A 165 22.41 3.17 18.28
CA ASN A 165 21.33 3.98 18.85
C ASN A 165 20.40 3.09 19.70
N PRO A 166 20.28 3.33 21.02
CA PRO A 166 19.41 2.53 21.88
C PRO A 166 17.93 2.62 21.49
N ALA A 167 17.51 3.66 20.77
CA ALA A 167 16.14 3.84 20.32
C ALA A 167 15.81 3.08 19.01
N LYS A 168 16.78 2.37 18.42
CA LYS A 168 16.59 1.65 17.14
C LYS A 168 15.51 0.57 17.24
N ASP A 169 15.45 -0.12 18.38
CA ASP A 169 14.55 -1.23 18.65
C ASP A 169 13.38 -0.83 19.55
N ASP A 170 13.14 0.47 19.74
CA ASP A 170 11.98 0.96 20.48
C ASP A 170 10.71 0.54 19.72
N CYS A 171 10.14 -0.59 20.11
CA CYS A 171 8.82 -0.97 19.66
C CYS A 171 7.80 0.02 20.23
N HIS A 172 6.96 0.59 19.35
CA HIS A 172 5.72 1.19 19.80
C HIS A 172 4.84 0.07 20.36
N ASP A 173 4.99 -0.20 21.65
CA ASP A 173 4.02 -1.00 22.37
C ASP A 173 2.66 -0.36 22.13
N GLY A 174 1.77 -1.10 21.47
CA GLY A 174 0.42 -0.62 21.19
C GLY A 174 -0.18 -0.12 22.49
N ILE A 175 -0.71 1.11 22.49
CA ILE A 175 -1.32 1.72 23.67
C ILE A 175 -2.31 0.70 24.23
N PRO A 176 -2.11 0.21 25.46
CA PRO A 176 -2.96 -0.84 25.98
C PRO A 176 -4.38 -0.31 26.07
N ALA A 177 -5.37 -1.13 25.70
CA ALA A 177 -6.76 -0.71 25.52
C ALA A 177 -7.39 -0.02 26.76
N HIS A 178 -6.77 -0.12 27.94
CA HIS A 178 -7.19 0.56 29.16
C HIS A 178 -6.73 2.03 29.27
N ALA A 179 -5.86 2.51 28.38
CA ALA A 179 -5.31 3.87 28.41
C ALA A 179 -6.05 4.86 27.49
N ILE A 180 -7.14 4.44 26.85
CA ILE A 180 -8.08 5.33 26.16
C ILE A 180 -9.26 5.56 27.12
N ALA A 181 -9.21 6.69 27.83
CA ALA A 181 -10.30 7.19 28.69
C ALA A 181 -11.03 8.34 28.01
#